data_AF-N9PXV8-F1
#
_entry.id   AF-N9PXV8-F1
#
_cell.length_a   1.000
_cell.length_b   1.000
_cell.length_c   1.000
_cell.angle_alpha   90.00
_cell.angle_beta   90.00
_cell.angle_gamma   90.00
#
_symmetry.space_group_name_H-M   'P 1'
#
loop_
_entity.id
_entity.type
_entity.pdbx_description
1 polymer ?
#
loop_
_entity_poly.entity_id
_entity_poly.type
_entity_poly.pdbx_seq_one_letter_code
_entity_poly.pdbx_strand_id
1 'polypeptide(L)'
;MNILEKEKRLKELLEHNIRNEKVGTAIAITGPWGVGKTFFWKTFLEKQLSDERIYKKDNLFNRKYAYVSLFGLESLSELKTQIYSSIESYHSSIEVPKWIKGLPSIFKDTKISQFGISAPAKLFDSLMFAQVKDAIICFDDFERMSKKLDIKDVMGLANQLKLEKNCQIILILDEDKAEGDNKKKYAEYKEKLVDGTIRINFVNPLIEEKAKHLKIEERLVELMVEFAEALEIHNFRFFQKVIKLYLQFRKELSEEVADSTKEIILTRILQGFFIQDFGLTSEINWEDFRIIIESKQSAWSERKKQTYLAFDRLSSSYSYFFTEDDWCLEFRKWFEQSDDFSNENLIKLAQSELISDSNNKLRDKLSALFDERDNYQASDDFIDRLYSVSCQCIGLSSLLDLRACINTFNDFEEFEKAKLLESKVVFWIEEKLSKNRNAFKRSRVFGIHGFEDFIQDFLIQNPNLDLPSLKDAMYNKYINVYSDLDIKSLNTANKESLYQFIFTDFQKDERFINTRVHHLISSLAYQQRQFVIEILKERAQVSSSQKIYANFLISKLIDEKKES
;
A
#
# COMPACT_ATOMS: atom_id res chain seq x y z
N MET A 1 -19.24 24.43 -13.68
CA MET A 1 -19.96 24.46 -12.39
C MET A 1 -19.36 23.41 -11.48
N ASN A 2 -18.68 23.82 -10.42
CA ASN A 2 -18.07 22.88 -9.45
C ASN A 2 -19.17 22.19 -8.62
N ILE A 3 -18.82 21.21 -7.77
CA ILE A 3 -19.83 20.45 -7.02
C ILE A 3 -20.60 21.32 -6.03
N LEU A 4 -19.94 22.29 -5.40
CA LEU A 4 -20.55 23.21 -4.44
C LEU A 4 -21.63 24.06 -5.09
N GLU A 5 -21.39 24.54 -6.30
CA GLU A 5 -22.39 25.27 -7.09
C GLU A 5 -23.57 24.36 -7.47
N LYS A 6 -23.32 23.07 -7.75
CA LYS A 6 -24.40 22.08 -8.02
C LYS A 6 -25.21 21.77 -6.78
N GLU A 7 -24.57 21.63 -5.62
CA GLU A 7 -25.24 21.51 -4.33
C GLU A 7 -26.08 22.75 -4.03
N LYS A 8 -25.51 23.95 -4.23
CA LYS A 8 -26.21 25.22 -4.04
C LYS A 8 -27.43 25.33 -4.95
N ARG A 9 -27.29 25.03 -6.24
CA ARG A 9 -28.41 25.02 -7.19
C ARG A 9 -29.48 24.01 -6.80
N LEU A 10 -29.10 22.78 -6.43
CA LEU A 10 -30.05 21.76 -5.98
C LEU A 10 -30.81 22.22 -4.73
N LYS A 11 -30.09 22.81 -3.77
CA LYS A 11 -30.65 23.40 -2.56
C LYS A 11 -31.66 24.50 -2.89
N GLU A 12 -31.27 25.47 -3.71
CA GLU A 12 -32.12 26.60 -4.09
C GLU A 12 -33.40 26.12 -4.78
N LEU A 13 -33.31 25.15 -5.70
CA LEU A 13 -34.49 24.58 -6.37
C LEU A 13 -35.45 23.92 -5.37
N LEU A 14 -34.93 23.11 -4.45
CA LEU A 14 -35.74 22.43 -3.44
C LEU A 14 -36.32 23.42 -2.42
N GLU A 15 -35.51 24.33 -1.87
CA GLU A 15 -35.97 25.30 -0.87
C GLU A 15 -37.00 26.26 -1.46
N HIS A 16 -36.78 26.74 -2.69
CA HIS A 16 -37.72 27.61 -3.37
C HIS A 16 -39.08 26.92 -3.56
N ASN A 17 -39.08 25.69 -4.09
CA ASN A 17 -40.33 24.97 -4.31
C ASN A 17 -41.05 24.65 -2.98
N ILE A 18 -40.31 24.18 -1.97
CA ILE A 18 -40.88 23.83 -0.66
C ILE A 18 -41.52 25.05 0.04
N ARG A 19 -40.97 26.26 -0.13
CA ARG A 19 -41.48 27.48 0.51
C ARG A 19 -42.62 28.14 -0.26
N ASN A 20 -42.54 28.15 -1.58
CA ASN A 20 -43.36 29.06 -2.40
C ASN A 20 -44.45 28.33 -3.19
N GLU A 21 -44.32 27.02 -3.42
CA GLU A 21 -45.23 26.25 -4.26
C GLU A 21 -46.14 25.32 -3.44
N LYS A 22 -47.35 25.09 -3.97
CA LYS A 22 -48.32 24.14 -3.38
C LYS A 22 -48.16 22.71 -3.89
N VAL A 23 -47.34 22.54 -4.92
CA VAL A 23 -47.13 21.29 -5.63
C VAL A 23 -45.65 20.93 -5.56
N GLY A 24 -45.34 19.64 -5.53
CA GLY A 24 -43.95 19.18 -5.51
C GLY A 24 -43.20 19.53 -6.80
N THR A 25 -41.87 19.52 -6.72
CA THR A 25 -41.00 19.58 -7.90
C THR A 25 -40.38 18.22 -8.18
N ALA A 26 -40.02 17.95 -9.44
CA ALA A 26 -39.14 16.85 -9.79
C ALA A 26 -37.80 17.35 -10.34
N ILE A 27 -36.70 16.90 -9.73
CA ILE A 27 -35.34 17.24 -10.12
C ILE A 27 -34.60 15.98 -10.55
N ALA A 28 -34.02 15.99 -11.75
CA ALA A 28 -33.19 14.91 -12.24
C ALA A 28 -31.71 15.16 -11.93
N ILE A 29 -31.03 14.20 -11.32
CA ILE A 29 -29.58 14.15 -11.18
C ILE A 29 -29.06 13.18 -12.23
N THR A 30 -28.37 13.69 -13.25
CA THR A 30 -28.01 12.92 -14.44
C THR A 30 -26.51 12.91 -14.72
N GLY A 31 -26.04 11.93 -15.47
CA GLY A 31 -24.62 11.75 -15.78
C GLY A 31 -24.26 10.29 -16.06
N PRO A 32 -23.03 10.01 -16.52
CA PRO A 32 -22.61 8.67 -16.88
C PRO A 32 -22.73 7.65 -15.74
N TRP A 33 -22.82 6.38 -16.10
CA TRP A 33 -22.77 5.29 -15.12
C TRP A 33 -21.48 5.33 -14.29
N GLY A 34 -21.60 5.17 -12.97
CA GLY A 34 -20.44 5.15 -12.07
C GLY A 34 -19.87 6.53 -11.72
N VAL A 35 -20.32 7.62 -12.33
CA VAL A 35 -19.80 9.00 -12.08
C VAL A 35 -20.08 9.52 -10.66
N GLY A 36 -20.93 8.85 -9.87
CA GLY A 36 -21.17 9.19 -8.46
C GLY A 36 -22.46 9.98 -8.17
N LYS A 37 -23.47 9.92 -9.04
CA LYS A 37 -24.78 10.58 -8.84
C LYS A 37 -25.45 10.25 -7.50
N THR A 38 -25.52 8.97 -7.14
CA THR A 38 -26.07 8.49 -5.87
C THR A 38 -25.28 9.00 -4.66
N PHE A 39 -23.95 9.07 -4.78
CA PHE A 39 -23.10 9.61 -3.73
C PHE A 39 -23.38 11.10 -3.53
N PHE A 40 -23.38 11.88 -4.61
CA PHE A 40 -23.74 13.30 -4.57
C PHE A 40 -25.08 13.55 -3.89
N TRP A 41 -26.14 12.82 -4.25
CA TRP A 41 -27.45 12.97 -3.62
C TRP A 41 -27.43 12.65 -2.11
N LYS A 42 -26.83 11.52 -1.72
CA LYS A 42 -26.77 11.11 -0.32
C LYS A 42 -25.98 12.10 0.53
N THR A 43 -24.81 12.52 0.07
CA THR A 43 -23.99 13.47 0.82
C THR A 43 -24.62 14.85 0.88
N PHE A 44 -25.26 15.32 -0.20
CA PHE A 44 -26.07 16.54 -0.18
C PHE A 44 -27.15 16.48 0.91
N LEU A 45 -27.92 15.38 0.95
CA LEU A 45 -29.01 15.19 1.90
C LEU A 45 -28.50 15.11 3.34
N GLU A 46 -27.46 14.31 3.61
CA GLU A 46 -26.80 14.20 4.91
C GLU A 46 -26.32 15.58 5.41
N LYS A 47 -25.70 16.39 4.55
CA LYS A 47 -25.28 17.77 4.88
C LYS A 47 -26.46 18.66 5.29
N GLN A 48 -27.63 18.53 4.63
CA GLN A 48 -28.82 19.30 5.00
C GLN A 48 -29.49 18.77 6.29
N LEU A 49 -29.24 17.51 6.64
CA LEU A 49 -29.83 16.81 7.79
C LEU A 49 -28.94 16.77 9.05
N SER A 50 -27.66 17.16 9.00
CA SER A 50 -26.74 17.07 10.16
C SER A 50 -27.18 17.81 11.45
N ASP A 51 -26.82 17.22 12.61
CA ASP A 51 -27.33 17.49 13.97
C ASP A 51 -27.25 18.96 14.44
N GLU A 52 -26.23 19.72 14.06
CA GLU A 52 -26.09 21.14 14.44
C GLU A 52 -27.20 22.03 13.85
N ARG A 53 -27.97 21.53 12.88
CA ARG A 53 -29.04 22.28 12.19
C ARG A 53 -30.44 21.69 12.33
N ILE A 54 -30.58 20.45 12.82
CA ILE A 54 -31.88 19.78 13.04
C ILE A 54 -32.74 20.54 14.05
N TYR A 55 -32.13 21.21 15.04
CA TYR A 55 -32.84 21.96 16.08
C TYR A 55 -33.39 23.33 15.63
N LYS A 56 -33.18 23.75 14.37
CA LYS A 56 -33.92 24.89 13.82
C LYS A 56 -35.30 24.42 13.40
N LYS A 57 -36.32 24.93 14.09
CA LYS A 57 -37.77 24.69 13.86
C LYS A 57 -38.24 24.89 12.39
N ASP A 58 -37.41 25.53 11.56
CA ASP A 58 -37.64 25.86 10.15
C ASP A 58 -36.75 25.08 9.15
N ASN A 59 -36.12 23.95 9.52
CA ASN A 59 -35.35 23.17 8.55
C ASN A 59 -36.28 22.49 7.52
N LEU A 60 -36.33 23.05 6.31
CA LEU A 60 -37.18 22.60 5.20
C LEU A 60 -36.92 21.17 4.75
N PHE A 61 -35.70 20.66 4.98
CA PHE A 61 -35.29 19.30 4.62
C PHE A 61 -35.70 18.26 5.66
N ASN A 62 -36.30 18.68 6.77
CA ASN A 62 -36.85 17.82 7.81
C ASN A 62 -38.23 17.25 7.45
N ARG A 63 -38.34 16.76 6.21
CA ARG A 63 -39.51 16.10 5.65
C ARG A 63 -39.31 14.58 5.73
N LYS A 64 -40.39 13.83 5.56
CA LYS A 64 -40.31 12.38 5.30
C LYS A 64 -39.40 12.14 4.11
N TYR A 65 -38.48 11.18 4.20
CA TYR A 65 -37.58 10.84 3.10
C TYR A 65 -37.71 9.37 2.74
N ALA A 66 -37.76 9.06 1.45
CA ALA A 66 -37.69 7.67 0.96
C ALA A 66 -36.67 7.55 -0.17
N TYR A 67 -35.71 6.65 -0.01
CA TYR A 67 -34.82 6.19 -1.09
C TYR A 67 -35.38 4.89 -1.68
N VAL A 68 -35.58 4.87 -3.00
CA VAL A 68 -36.20 3.76 -3.73
C VAL A 68 -35.31 3.36 -4.90
N SER A 69 -34.62 2.23 -4.77
CA SER A 69 -33.95 1.58 -5.90
C SER A 69 -35.00 0.82 -6.72
N LEU A 70 -35.00 1.04 -8.04
CA LEU A 70 -35.89 0.33 -8.98
C LEU A 70 -35.39 -1.07 -9.35
N PHE A 71 -34.17 -1.41 -8.92
CA PHE A 71 -33.57 -2.70 -9.21
C PHE A 71 -34.36 -3.84 -8.56
N GLY A 72 -34.74 -4.83 -9.36
CA GLY A 72 -35.42 -6.04 -8.89
C GLY A 72 -36.92 -5.89 -8.64
N LEU A 73 -37.49 -4.68 -8.77
CA LEU A 73 -38.94 -4.49 -8.69
C LEU A 73 -39.62 -4.95 -9.97
N GLU A 74 -40.67 -5.75 -9.86
CA GLU A 74 -41.38 -6.33 -11.00
C GLU A 74 -42.75 -5.69 -11.25
N SER A 75 -43.29 -4.89 -10.32
CA SER A 75 -44.63 -4.33 -10.44
C SER A 75 -44.81 -2.96 -9.78
N LEU A 76 -45.82 -2.20 -10.23
CA LEU A 76 -46.20 -0.92 -9.61
C LEU A 76 -46.64 -1.08 -8.14
N SER A 77 -47.17 -2.25 -7.79
CA SER A 77 -47.54 -2.58 -6.41
C SER A 77 -46.31 -2.67 -5.51
N GLU A 78 -45.29 -3.42 -5.95
CA GLU A 78 -44.01 -3.52 -5.22
C GLU A 78 -43.32 -2.16 -5.09
N LEU A 79 -43.41 -1.31 -6.13
CA LEU A 79 -42.89 0.05 -6.06
C LEU A 79 -43.58 0.89 -4.98
N LYS A 80 -44.93 0.85 -4.91
CA LYS A 80 -45.68 1.55 -3.86
C LYS A 80 -45.32 1.03 -2.46
N THR A 81 -45.18 -0.29 -2.32
CA THR A 81 -44.71 -0.94 -1.09
C THR A 81 -43.32 -0.47 -0.69
N GLN A 82 -42.39 -0.42 -1.64
CA GLN A 82 -41.03 0.06 -1.39
C GLN A 82 -41.01 1.52 -0.95
N ILE A 83 -41.82 2.39 -1.57
CA ILE A 83 -41.92 3.81 -1.20
C ILE A 83 -42.36 3.96 0.25
N TYR A 84 -43.53 3.44 0.64
CA TYR A 84 -44.05 3.71 1.99
C TYR A 84 -43.23 2.99 3.09
N SER A 85 -42.60 1.85 2.77
CA SER A 85 -41.77 1.10 3.73
C SER A 85 -40.36 1.68 3.93
N SER A 86 -39.91 2.51 2.98
CA SER A 86 -38.61 3.20 3.04
C SER A 86 -38.72 4.64 3.56
N ILE A 87 -39.92 5.08 3.97
CA ILE A 87 -40.10 6.40 4.57
C ILE A 87 -39.43 6.42 5.95
N GLU A 88 -38.37 7.21 6.04
CA GLU A 88 -37.78 7.66 7.28
C GLU A 88 -38.40 9.01 7.66
N SER A 89 -38.79 9.17 8.92
CA SER A 89 -39.24 10.45 9.47
C SER A 89 -38.27 10.87 10.56
N TYR A 90 -37.53 11.95 10.31
CA TYR A 90 -36.55 12.50 11.25
C TYR A 90 -37.21 13.15 12.50
N HIS A 91 -38.55 13.18 12.58
CA HIS A 91 -39.32 13.66 13.72
C HIS A 91 -40.48 12.77 14.19
N SER A 92 -40.61 11.53 13.69
CA SER A 92 -41.61 10.61 14.22
C SER A 92 -41.15 9.16 14.15
N SER A 93 -41.25 8.47 15.28
CA SER A 93 -41.07 7.01 15.45
C SER A 93 -42.15 6.21 14.73
N ILE A 94 -42.29 6.37 13.41
CA ILE A 94 -43.02 5.41 12.59
C ILE A 94 -42.00 4.35 12.20
N GLU A 95 -41.70 3.45 13.15
CA GLU A 95 -41.02 2.21 12.81
C GLU A 95 -42.01 1.34 12.03
N VAL A 96 -41.85 1.29 10.71
CA VAL A 96 -42.52 0.27 9.90
C VAL A 96 -41.92 -1.09 10.31
N PRO A 97 -42.71 -2.01 10.90
CA PRO A 97 -42.20 -3.29 11.38
C PRO A 97 -41.47 -4.06 10.27
N LYS A 98 -40.31 -4.64 10.60
CA LYS A 98 -39.46 -5.38 9.65
C LYS A 98 -40.18 -6.52 8.91
N TRP A 99 -41.25 -7.08 9.48
CA TRP A 99 -42.05 -8.13 8.85
C TRP A 99 -42.83 -7.64 7.63
N ILE A 100 -43.22 -6.37 7.56
CA ILE A 100 -43.88 -5.76 6.38
C ILE A 100 -42.92 -5.68 5.19
N LYS A 101 -41.61 -5.51 5.43
CA LYS A 101 -40.56 -5.51 4.40
C LYS A 101 -40.41 -6.87 3.70
N GLY A 102 -40.98 -7.94 4.26
CA GLY A 102 -40.87 -9.31 3.75
C GLY A 102 -42.18 -9.94 3.30
N LEU A 103 -43.29 -9.20 3.24
CA LEU A 103 -44.58 -9.74 2.78
C LEU A 103 -44.65 -9.69 1.25
N PRO A 104 -44.76 -10.84 0.56
CA PRO A 104 -45.06 -10.86 -0.87
C PRO A 104 -46.43 -10.21 -1.13
N SER A 105 -46.51 -9.39 -2.19
CA SER A 105 -47.75 -8.81 -2.75
C SER A 105 -48.82 -9.84 -3.16
N ILE A 106 -48.51 -11.13 -3.00
CA ILE A 106 -49.31 -12.32 -3.29
C ILE A 106 -50.23 -12.70 -2.12
N PHE A 107 -49.96 -12.25 -0.88
CA PHE A 107 -50.82 -12.51 0.30
C PHE A 107 -52.04 -11.58 0.37
N LYS A 108 -52.81 -11.55 -0.72
CA LYS A 108 -53.93 -10.60 -0.96
C LYS A 108 -55.12 -10.75 0.00
N ASP A 109 -55.24 -11.89 0.68
CA ASP A 109 -56.39 -12.24 1.54
C ASP A 109 -56.03 -12.43 3.03
N THR A 110 -54.78 -12.21 3.41
CA THR A 110 -54.37 -12.32 4.82
C THR A 110 -54.78 -11.05 5.57
N LYS A 111 -55.53 -11.22 6.67
CA LYS A 111 -55.87 -10.11 7.58
C LYS A 111 -54.61 -9.71 8.36
N ILE A 112 -54.24 -8.45 8.28
CA ILE A 112 -53.18 -7.86 9.09
C ILE A 112 -53.83 -7.33 10.37
N SER A 113 -53.39 -7.81 11.54
CA SER A 113 -53.91 -7.39 12.85
C SER A 113 -52.76 -6.98 13.78
N GLN A 114 -52.19 -5.80 13.56
CA GLN A 114 -51.33 -5.11 14.53
C GLN A 114 -51.54 -3.60 14.38
N PHE A 115 -51.37 -2.84 15.49
CA PHE A 115 -51.69 -1.40 15.64
C PHE A 115 -53.19 -1.03 15.66
N GLY A 116 -54.07 -1.95 16.04
CA GLY A 116 -55.51 -1.64 16.21
C GLY A 116 -56.30 -1.52 14.89
N ILE A 117 -55.67 -1.83 13.75
CA ILE A 117 -56.30 -1.84 12.43
C ILE A 117 -56.36 -3.30 11.96
N SER A 118 -57.57 -3.82 11.72
CA SER A 118 -57.80 -5.13 11.10
C SER A 118 -58.25 -4.94 9.65
N ALA A 119 -57.29 -4.94 8.73
CA ALA A 119 -57.56 -4.72 7.30
C ALA A 119 -57.00 -5.86 6.44
N PRO A 120 -57.69 -6.22 5.33
CA PRO A 120 -57.07 -6.97 4.24
C PRO A 120 -55.79 -6.29 3.75
N ALA A 121 -54.76 -7.07 3.39
CA ALA A 121 -53.47 -6.56 2.93
C ALA A 121 -53.58 -5.46 1.84
N LYS A 122 -54.52 -5.61 0.89
CA LYS A 122 -54.77 -4.59 -0.16
C LYS A 122 -55.25 -3.24 0.39
N LEU A 123 -56.10 -3.26 1.42
CA LEU A 123 -56.59 -2.04 2.07
C LEU A 123 -55.49 -1.41 2.94
N PHE A 124 -54.62 -2.25 3.51
CA PHE A 124 -53.44 -1.79 4.24
C PHE A 124 -52.44 -1.07 3.34
N ASP A 125 -52.09 -1.64 2.18
CA ASP A 125 -51.20 -1.00 1.19
C ASP A 125 -51.74 0.37 0.75
N SER A 126 -53.04 0.43 0.46
CA SER A 126 -53.70 1.67 0.04
C SER A 126 -53.70 2.72 1.15
N LEU A 127 -53.94 2.31 2.40
CA LEU A 127 -53.91 3.19 3.57
C LEU A 127 -52.50 3.73 3.83
N MET A 128 -51.48 2.87 3.77
CA MET A 128 -50.08 3.27 3.98
C MET A 128 -49.59 4.17 2.86
N PHE A 129 -49.90 3.83 1.61
CA PHE A 129 -49.57 4.69 0.48
C PHE A 129 -50.28 6.05 0.55
N ALA A 130 -51.50 6.13 1.11
CA ALA A 130 -52.18 7.41 1.31
C ALA A 130 -51.44 8.35 2.29
N GLN A 131 -50.63 7.81 3.21
CA GLN A 131 -49.79 8.57 4.15
C GLN A 131 -48.51 9.13 3.52
N VAL A 132 -48.18 8.70 2.29
CA VAL A 132 -47.08 9.24 1.48
C VAL A 132 -47.51 10.59 0.94
N LYS A 133 -47.18 11.64 1.69
CA LYS A 133 -47.39 13.05 1.32
C LYS A 133 -46.33 13.92 1.98
N ASP A 134 -46.09 15.09 1.39
CA ASP A 134 -45.15 16.09 1.88
C ASP A 134 -43.72 15.55 2.07
N ALA A 135 -43.32 14.57 1.25
CA ALA A 135 -42.07 13.82 1.38
C ALA A 135 -41.05 14.19 0.28
N ILE A 136 -39.77 13.88 0.52
CA ILE A 136 -38.73 13.81 -0.52
C ILE A 136 -38.59 12.35 -0.92
N ILE A 137 -38.76 12.02 -2.20
CA ILE A 137 -38.71 10.65 -2.72
C ILE A 137 -37.65 10.58 -3.81
N CYS A 138 -36.60 9.78 -3.59
CA CYS A 138 -35.54 9.53 -4.55
C CYS A 138 -35.76 8.19 -5.25
N PHE A 139 -35.89 8.22 -6.58
CA PHE A 139 -35.88 7.04 -7.44
C PHE A 139 -34.50 6.90 -8.08
N ASP A 140 -33.88 5.73 -7.95
CA ASP A 140 -32.54 5.41 -8.49
C ASP A 140 -32.55 4.06 -9.23
N ASP A 141 -31.45 3.70 -9.89
CA ASP A 141 -31.23 2.45 -10.63
C ASP A 141 -32.23 2.21 -11.80
N PHE A 142 -32.69 3.26 -12.48
CA PHE A 142 -33.65 3.16 -13.60
C PHE A 142 -33.20 2.22 -14.72
N GLU A 143 -31.92 2.27 -15.06
CA GLU A 143 -31.31 1.45 -16.08
C GLU A 143 -31.19 -0.04 -15.72
N ARG A 144 -31.51 -0.42 -14.47
CA ARG A 144 -31.54 -1.80 -13.99
C ARG A 144 -32.97 -2.29 -13.67
N MET A 145 -33.98 -1.52 -14.05
CA MET A 145 -35.38 -1.87 -13.84
C MET A 145 -35.75 -3.17 -14.56
N SER A 146 -36.63 -3.97 -13.95
CA SER A 146 -37.14 -5.19 -14.55
C SER A 146 -37.92 -4.89 -15.83
N LYS A 147 -37.83 -5.76 -16.85
CA LYS A 147 -38.66 -5.69 -18.06
C LYS A 147 -40.17 -5.83 -17.77
N LYS A 148 -40.55 -6.31 -16.58
CA LYS A 148 -41.95 -6.46 -16.14
C LYS A 148 -42.56 -5.16 -15.62
N LEU A 149 -41.74 -4.17 -15.27
CA LEU A 149 -42.17 -2.85 -14.81
C LEU A 149 -41.84 -1.82 -15.90
N ASP A 150 -42.85 -1.13 -16.44
CA ASP A 150 -42.62 -0.12 -17.45
C ASP A 150 -42.14 1.20 -16.80
N ILE A 151 -41.15 1.84 -17.40
CA ILE A 151 -40.63 3.15 -16.95
C ILE A 151 -41.74 4.20 -16.95
N LYS A 152 -42.72 4.07 -17.86
CA LYS A 152 -43.92 4.90 -17.92
C LYS A 152 -44.72 4.84 -16.63
N ASP A 153 -44.86 3.65 -16.04
CA ASP A 153 -45.62 3.46 -14.81
C ASP A 153 -44.88 4.10 -13.62
N VAL A 154 -43.55 3.97 -13.59
CA VAL A 154 -42.70 4.63 -12.59
C VAL A 154 -42.78 6.15 -12.69
N MET A 155 -42.60 6.69 -13.90
CA MET A 155 -42.67 8.14 -14.15
C MET A 155 -44.09 8.69 -13.90
N GLY A 156 -45.12 7.93 -14.25
CA GLY A 156 -46.51 8.26 -13.96
C GLY A 156 -46.78 8.33 -12.46
N LEU A 157 -46.29 7.36 -11.69
CA LEU A 157 -46.39 7.37 -10.23
C LEU A 157 -45.61 8.54 -9.60
N ALA A 158 -44.41 8.81 -10.10
CA ALA A 158 -43.61 9.96 -9.65
C ALA A 158 -44.35 11.28 -9.91
N ASN A 159 -44.99 11.43 -11.07
CA ASN A 159 -45.81 12.59 -11.39
C ASN A 159 -47.05 12.69 -10.48
N GLN A 160 -47.70 11.56 -10.18
CA GLN A 160 -48.82 11.51 -9.24
C GLN A 160 -48.38 11.99 -7.84
N LEU A 161 -47.25 11.50 -7.34
CA LEU A 161 -46.70 11.90 -6.04
C LEU A 161 -46.32 13.38 -6.02
N LYS A 162 -45.75 13.90 -7.10
CA LYS A 162 -45.44 15.33 -7.29
C LYS A 162 -46.70 16.19 -7.20
N LEU A 163 -47.67 15.91 -8.07
CA LEU A 163 -48.85 16.76 -8.29
C LEU A 163 -49.90 16.64 -7.18
N GLU A 164 -50.19 15.43 -6.73
CA GLU A 164 -51.32 15.15 -5.82
C GLU A 164 -50.90 15.04 -4.35
N LYS A 165 -49.63 14.76 -4.07
CA LYS A 165 -49.12 14.48 -2.72
C LYS A 165 -48.07 15.48 -2.23
N ASN A 166 -47.79 16.52 -3.01
CA ASN A 166 -46.77 17.53 -2.69
C ASN A 166 -45.39 16.91 -2.37
N CYS A 167 -45.04 15.83 -3.05
CA CYS A 167 -43.76 15.16 -2.86
C CYS A 167 -42.69 15.80 -3.76
N GLN A 168 -41.52 16.06 -3.20
CA GLN A 168 -40.34 16.47 -3.97
C GLN A 168 -39.68 15.22 -4.53
N ILE A 169 -39.60 15.11 -5.85
CA ILE A 169 -39.10 13.93 -6.53
C ILE A 169 -37.65 14.16 -6.95
N ILE A 170 -36.78 13.23 -6.60
CA ILE A 170 -35.42 13.16 -7.10
C ILE A 170 -35.31 11.95 -8.00
N LEU A 171 -34.82 12.15 -9.23
CA LEU A 171 -34.59 11.07 -10.17
C LEU A 171 -33.10 10.96 -10.45
N ILE A 172 -32.49 9.82 -10.12
CA ILE A 172 -31.09 9.54 -10.42
C ILE A 172 -31.01 8.66 -11.66
N LEU A 173 -30.38 9.19 -12.71
CA LEU A 173 -30.56 8.65 -14.05
C LEU A 173 -29.27 8.69 -14.87
N ASP A 174 -29.07 7.69 -15.72
CA ASP A 174 -28.10 7.71 -16.82
C ASP A 174 -28.83 8.01 -18.14
N GLU A 175 -28.49 9.13 -18.79
CA GLU A 175 -29.16 9.57 -20.04
C GLU A 175 -28.69 8.80 -21.27
N ASP A 176 -27.50 8.18 -21.21
CA ASP A 176 -26.86 7.56 -22.37
C ASP A 176 -27.24 6.09 -22.54
N LYS A 177 -27.74 5.44 -21.48
CA LYS A 177 -28.15 4.01 -21.50
C LYS A 177 -29.56 3.74 -21.99
N ALA A 178 -30.34 4.76 -22.35
CA ALA A 178 -31.65 4.54 -22.97
C ALA A 178 -31.47 4.14 -24.45
N GLU A 179 -31.75 2.87 -24.80
CA GLU A 179 -31.67 2.39 -26.19
C GLU A 179 -33.00 2.54 -26.94
N GLY A 180 -32.92 2.82 -28.25
CA GLY A 180 -34.04 2.72 -29.20
C GLY A 180 -35.28 3.57 -28.85
N ASP A 181 -36.48 3.00 -29.02
CA ASP A 181 -37.77 3.66 -28.75
C ASP A 181 -37.95 4.10 -27.29
N ASN A 182 -37.21 3.49 -26.35
CA ASN A 182 -37.22 3.90 -24.96
C ASN A 182 -36.54 5.25 -24.74
N LYS A 183 -35.55 5.64 -25.56
CA LYS A 183 -34.89 6.97 -25.47
C LYS A 183 -35.85 8.12 -25.78
N LYS A 184 -36.66 7.97 -26.84
CA LYS A 184 -37.70 8.96 -27.21
C LYS A 184 -38.80 9.05 -26.16
N LYS A 185 -39.36 7.91 -25.75
CA LYS A 185 -40.37 7.87 -24.68
C LYS A 185 -39.84 8.51 -23.40
N TYR A 186 -38.62 8.14 -23.01
CA TYR A 186 -37.97 8.70 -21.84
C TYR A 186 -37.79 10.22 -21.91
N ALA A 187 -37.36 10.76 -23.05
CA ALA A 187 -37.25 12.20 -23.25
C ALA A 187 -38.61 12.91 -23.09
N GLU A 188 -39.69 12.34 -23.65
CA GLU A 188 -41.04 12.89 -23.53
C GLU A 188 -41.57 12.87 -22.09
N TYR A 189 -41.33 11.81 -21.32
CA TYR A 189 -41.73 11.75 -19.92
C TYR A 189 -40.89 12.65 -19.03
N LYS A 190 -39.59 12.76 -19.33
CA LYS A 190 -38.68 13.66 -18.65
C LYS A 190 -39.16 15.11 -18.81
N GLU A 191 -39.49 15.53 -20.02
CA GLU A 191 -40.00 16.89 -20.28
C GLU A 191 -41.27 17.21 -19.50
N LYS A 192 -42.16 16.23 -19.30
CA LYS A 192 -43.41 16.40 -18.55
C LYS A 192 -43.24 16.39 -17.04
N LEU A 193 -42.31 15.59 -16.52
CA LEU A 193 -42.14 15.40 -15.08
C LEU A 193 -41.12 16.37 -14.49
N VAL A 194 -39.96 16.52 -15.12
CA VAL A 194 -38.75 17.11 -14.56
C VAL A 194 -38.73 18.62 -14.73
N ASP A 195 -38.71 19.35 -13.61
CA ASP A 195 -38.65 20.82 -13.58
C ASP A 195 -37.20 21.34 -13.51
N GLY A 196 -36.26 20.51 -13.04
CA GLY A 196 -34.86 20.88 -12.88
C GLY A 196 -33.90 19.74 -13.18
N THR A 197 -32.71 20.04 -13.70
CA THR A 197 -31.67 19.02 -13.92
C THR A 197 -30.34 19.46 -13.32
N ILE A 198 -29.67 18.54 -12.62
CA ILE A 198 -28.30 18.64 -12.10
C ILE A 198 -27.45 17.60 -12.82
N ARG A 199 -26.50 18.04 -13.65
CA ARG A 199 -25.61 17.13 -14.40
C ARG A 199 -24.31 16.88 -13.64
N ILE A 200 -23.94 15.62 -13.41
CA ILE A 200 -22.70 15.16 -12.78
C ILE A 200 -21.83 14.51 -13.86
N ASN A 201 -20.74 15.18 -14.23
CA ASN A 201 -19.88 14.78 -15.36
C ASN A 201 -18.41 14.61 -14.96
N PHE A 202 -18.07 14.89 -13.69
CA PHE A 202 -16.70 14.90 -13.22
C PHE A 202 -16.62 14.19 -11.88
N VAL A 203 -15.57 13.40 -11.69
CA VAL A 203 -15.35 12.64 -10.45
C VAL A 203 -14.53 13.43 -9.43
N ASN A 204 -13.68 14.34 -9.88
CA ASN A 204 -12.70 15.05 -9.04
C ASN A 204 -13.35 15.70 -7.81
N PRO A 205 -14.46 16.46 -7.96
CA PRO A 205 -15.09 17.06 -6.79
C PRO A 205 -15.69 16.05 -5.79
N LEU A 206 -16.04 14.85 -6.26
CA LEU A 206 -16.53 13.77 -5.42
C LEU A 206 -15.39 13.03 -4.72
N ILE A 207 -14.23 12.91 -5.38
CA ILE A 207 -12.99 12.42 -4.77
C ILE A 207 -12.61 13.34 -3.62
N GLU A 208 -12.54 14.65 -3.87
CA GLU A 208 -12.26 15.69 -2.86
C GLU A 208 -13.25 15.62 -1.69
N GLU A 209 -14.56 15.59 -1.97
CA GLU A 209 -15.58 15.53 -0.94
C GLU A 209 -15.48 14.29 -0.05
N LYS A 210 -15.30 13.12 -0.67
CA LYS A 210 -15.14 11.86 0.07
C LYS A 210 -13.84 11.84 0.87
N ALA A 211 -12.75 12.30 0.27
CA ALA A 211 -11.44 12.38 0.91
C ALA A 211 -11.46 13.33 2.11
N LYS A 212 -12.12 14.48 1.98
CA LYS A 212 -12.31 15.45 3.07
C LYS A 212 -13.06 14.85 4.25
N HIS A 213 -14.16 14.12 4.01
CA HIS A 213 -14.88 13.41 5.06
C HIS A 213 -14.00 12.38 5.79
N LEU A 214 -13.08 11.75 5.06
CA LEU A 214 -12.15 10.74 5.58
C LEU A 214 -10.83 11.31 6.08
N LYS A 215 -10.64 12.64 6.04
CA LYS A 215 -9.41 13.35 6.42
C LYS A 215 -8.15 12.82 5.71
N ILE A 216 -8.29 12.49 4.43
CA ILE A 216 -7.13 12.14 3.58
C ILE A 216 -6.35 13.42 3.27
N GLU A 217 -5.02 13.32 3.30
CA GLU A 217 -4.10 14.43 3.04
C GLU A 217 -4.26 15.01 1.63
N GLU A 218 -4.13 16.34 1.49
CA GLU A 218 -4.39 17.09 0.25
C GLU A 218 -3.56 16.57 -0.93
N ARG A 219 -2.26 16.33 -0.73
CA ARG A 219 -1.35 15.79 -1.76
C ARG A 219 -1.79 14.43 -2.33
N LEU A 220 -2.40 13.58 -1.51
CA LEU A 220 -2.93 12.28 -1.94
C LEU A 220 -4.24 12.43 -2.70
N VAL A 221 -5.02 13.46 -2.38
CA VAL A 221 -6.22 13.84 -3.13
C VAL A 221 -5.84 14.38 -4.50
N GLU A 222 -4.87 15.28 -4.56
CA GLU A 222 -4.29 15.81 -5.81
C GLU A 222 -3.82 14.66 -6.71
N LEU A 223 -3.09 13.69 -6.17
CA LEU A 223 -2.69 12.50 -6.92
C LEU A 223 -3.89 11.77 -7.54
N MET A 224 -4.95 11.51 -6.78
CA MET A 224 -6.15 10.84 -7.32
C MET A 224 -6.87 11.68 -8.38
N VAL A 225 -6.88 13.01 -8.23
CA VAL A 225 -7.50 13.95 -9.16
C VAL A 225 -6.71 14.02 -10.47
N GLU A 226 -5.39 14.24 -10.40
CA GLU A 226 -4.50 14.24 -11.56
C GLU A 226 -4.53 12.89 -12.29
N PHE A 227 -4.58 11.78 -11.54
CA PHE A 227 -4.74 10.45 -12.11
C PHE A 227 -6.08 10.31 -12.88
N ALA A 228 -7.18 10.82 -12.32
CA ALA A 228 -8.48 10.81 -12.97
C ALA A 228 -8.49 11.62 -14.27
N GLU A 229 -7.85 12.79 -14.27
CA GLU A 229 -7.76 13.68 -15.42
C GLU A 229 -6.84 13.12 -16.51
N ALA A 230 -5.63 12.71 -16.14
CA ALA A 230 -4.61 12.25 -17.08
C ALA A 230 -5.05 10.99 -17.85
N LEU A 231 -5.84 10.12 -17.21
CA LEU A 231 -6.31 8.85 -17.76
C LEU A 231 -7.81 8.88 -18.15
N GLU A 232 -8.46 10.03 -18.07
CA GLU A 232 -9.89 10.23 -18.38
C GLU A 232 -10.83 9.26 -17.63
N ILE A 233 -10.52 8.98 -16.36
CA ILE A 233 -11.28 8.03 -15.54
C ILE A 233 -12.46 8.76 -14.90
N HIS A 234 -13.62 8.68 -15.54
CA HIS A 234 -14.86 9.31 -15.07
C HIS A 234 -15.74 8.42 -14.17
N ASN A 235 -15.18 7.35 -13.60
CA ASN A 235 -15.90 6.40 -12.76
C ASN A 235 -15.55 6.59 -11.28
N PHE A 236 -16.39 7.28 -10.51
CA PHE A 236 -16.17 7.50 -9.09
C PHE A 236 -16.08 6.19 -8.29
N ARG A 237 -16.75 5.11 -8.72
CA ARG A 237 -16.64 3.80 -8.06
C ARG A 237 -15.22 3.27 -8.05
N PHE A 238 -14.42 3.56 -9.08
CA PHE A 238 -12.98 3.24 -9.10
C PHE A 238 -12.29 3.83 -7.88
N PHE A 239 -12.42 5.15 -7.67
CA PHE A 239 -11.81 5.84 -6.54
C PHE A 239 -12.40 5.42 -5.20
N GLN A 240 -13.67 5.00 -5.14
CA GLN A 240 -14.22 4.40 -3.92
C GLN A 240 -13.51 3.08 -3.55
N LYS A 241 -13.14 2.25 -4.52
CA LYS A 241 -12.36 1.02 -4.29
C LYS A 241 -10.94 1.36 -3.86
N VAL A 242 -10.29 2.29 -4.56
CA VAL A 242 -8.93 2.80 -4.25
C VAL A 242 -8.86 3.29 -2.81
N ILE A 243 -9.73 4.24 -2.43
CA ILE A 243 -9.76 4.80 -1.07
C ILE A 243 -10.02 3.71 -0.03
N LYS A 244 -10.94 2.77 -0.31
CA LYS A 244 -11.25 1.69 0.62
C LYS A 244 -10.03 0.80 0.87
N LEU A 245 -9.35 0.38 -0.19
CA LEU A 245 -8.18 -0.48 -0.08
C LEU A 245 -7.00 0.26 0.56
N TYR A 246 -6.79 1.52 0.20
CA TYR A 246 -5.76 2.38 0.79
C TYR A 246 -5.94 2.51 2.32
N LEU A 247 -7.16 2.78 2.77
CA LEU A 247 -7.47 2.84 4.21
C LEU A 247 -7.36 1.49 4.90
N GLN A 248 -7.55 0.38 4.20
CA GLN A 248 -7.32 -0.96 4.75
C GLN A 248 -5.83 -1.19 4.99
N PHE A 249 -4.97 -0.98 3.99
CA PHE A 249 -3.52 -1.15 4.13
C PHE A 249 -2.95 -0.24 5.22
N ARG A 250 -3.38 1.02 5.30
CA ARG A 250 -2.93 1.92 6.38
C ARG A 250 -3.25 1.41 7.79
N LYS A 251 -4.40 0.75 7.97
CA LYS A 251 -4.80 0.20 9.28
C LYS A 251 -3.99 -1.03 9.69
N GLU A 252 -3.36 -1.70 8.73
CA GLU A 252 -2.53 -2.87 8.96
C GLU A 252 -1.06 -2.50 9.28
N LEU A 253 -0.70 -1.22 9.14
CA LEU A 253 0.63 -0.66 9.42
C LEU A 253 0.62 0.19 10.70
N SER A 254 1.78 0.40 11.32
CA SER A 254 1.91 1.41 12.37
C SER A 254 1.75 2.81 11.78
N GLU A 255 1.32 3.78 12.58
CA GLU A 255 1.01 5.14 12.12
C GLU A 255 2.21 5.81 11.42
N GLU A 256 3.41 5.74 12.01
CA GLU A 256 4.63 6.29 11.42
C GLU A 256 4.98 5.66 10.06
N VAL A 257 4.86 4.33 9.96
CA VAL A 257 5.16 3.58 8.73
C VAL A 257 4.12 3.87 7.65
N ALA A 258 2.84 3.92 8.04
CA ALA A 258 1.75 4.26 7.13
C ALA A 258 1.92 5.69 6.57
N ASP A 259 2.44 6.61 7.36
CA ASP A 259 2.66 8.00 6.96
C ASP A 259 3.89 8.17 6.07
N SER A 260 5.00 7.45 6.30
CA SER A 260 6.16 7.52 5.40
C SER A 260 5.90 6.87 4.04
N THR A 261 5.05 5.84 3.99
CA THR A 261 4.81 5.04 2.77
C THR A 261 3.49 5.37 2.06
N LYS A 262 2.76 6.39 2.53
CA LYS A 262 1.40 6.74 2.06
C LYS A 262 1.29 6.94 0.55
N GLU A 263 2.25 7.61 -0.07
CA GLU A 263 2.25 7.87 -1.51
C GLU A 263 2.54 6.59 -2.30
N ILE A 264 3.50 5.78 -1.85
CA ILE A 264 3.85 4.48 -2.47
C ILE A 264 2.61 3.59 -2.52
N ILE A 265 1.98 3.37 -1.36
CA ILE A 265 0.80 2.52 -1.22
C ILE A 265 -0.33 3.00 -2.14
N LEU A 266 -0.62 4.31 -2.14
CA LEU A 266 -1.69 4.86 -2.98
C LEU A 266 -1.39 4.67 -4.47
N THR A 267 -0.15 4.95 -4.90
CA THR A 267 0.29 4.74 -6.29
C THR A 267 0.13 3.29 -6.71
N ARG A 268 0.57 2.32 -5.91
CA ARG A 268 0.44 0.88 -6.25
C ARG A 268 -1.01 0.43 -6.33
N ILE A 269 -1.88 0.94 -5.46
CA ILE A 269 -3.32 0.65 -5.50
C ILE A 269 -3.98 1.24 -6.75
N LEU A 270 -3.63 2.47 -7.12
CA LEU A 270 -4.11 3.11 -8.35
C LEU A 270 -3.70 2.31 -9.59
N GLN A 271 -2.43 1.89 -9.67
CA GLN A 271 -1.90 1.06 -10.75
C GLN A 271 -2.64 -0.28 -10.82
N GLY A 272 -2.78 -0.99 -9.70
CA GLY A 272 -3.43 -2.30 -9.68
C GLY A 272 -4.90 -2.25 -10.09
N PHE A 273 -5.68 -1.30 -9.57
CA PHE A 273 -7.07 -1.13 -10.01
C PHE A 273 -7.16 -0.69 -11.47
N PHE A 274 -6.21 0.12 -11.96
CA PHE A 274 -6.20 0.52 -13.37
C PHE A 274 -5.96 -0.68 -14.27
N ILE A 275 -4.98 -1.52 -13.96
CA ILE A 275 -4.72 -2.76 -14.72
C ILE A 275 -5.97 -3.65 -14.69
N GLN A 276 -6.60 -3.82 -13.52
CA GLN A 276 -7.78 -4.67 -13.37
C GLN A 276 -8.99 -4.17 -14.18
N ASP A 277 -9.31 -2.88 -14.09
CA ASP A 277 -10.53 -2.31 -14.70
C ASP A 277 -10.30 -1.88 -16.17
N PHE A 278 -9.07 -1.51 -16.56
CA PHE A 278 -8.76 -0.92 -17.87
C PHE A 278 -7.59 -1.56 -18.63
N GLY A 279 -6.74 -2.35 -17.98
CA GLY A 279 -5.47 -2.85 -18.53
C GLY A 279 -5.60 -3.62 -19.85
N LEU A 280 -6.65 -4.43 -20.01
CA LEU A 280 -6.94 -5.10 -21.29
C LEU A 280 -7.23 -4.12 -22.42
N THR A 281 -7.97 -3.05 -22.12
CA THR A 281 -8.37 -2.07 -23.13
C THR A 281 -7.24 -1.10 -23.45
N SER A 282 -6.46 -0.68 -22.44
CA SER A 282 -5.32 0.22 -22.61
C SER A 282 -4.03 -0.50 -23.02
N GLU A 283 -4.03 -1.84 -23.04
CA GLU A 283 -2.87 -2.69 -23.29
C GLU A 283 -1.71 -2.45 -22.29
N ILE A 284 -2.05 -2.09 -21.04
CA ILE A 284 -1.11 -1.82 -19.95
C ILE A 284 -1.16 -2.96 -18.92
N ASN A 285 0.01 -3.41 -18.48
CA ASN A 285 0.18 -4.39 -17.42
C ASN A 285 1.29 -3.96 -16.42
N TRP A 286 1.54 -4.80 -15.41
CA TRP A 286 2.54 -4.52 -14.35
C TRP A 286 3.96 -4.25 -14.87
N GLU A 287 4.37 -4.86 -15.99
CA GLU A 287 5.71 -4.70 -16.58
C GLU A 287 5.90 -3.38 -17.33
N ASP A 288 4.80 -2.64 -17.56
CA ASP A 288 4.83 -1.34 -18.23
C ASP A 288 5.11 -0.19 -17.24
N PHE A 289 5.06 -0.42 -15.93
CA PHE A 289 5.35 0.60 -14.90
C PHE A 289 6.86 0.77 -14.65
N ARG A 290 7.61 0.96 -15.74
CA ARG A 290 9.05 1.25 -15.74
C ARG A 290 9.39 2.19 -16.90
N ILE A 291 10.55 2.83 -16.82
CA ILE A 291 11.05 3.65 -17.92
C ILE A 291 11.42 2.75 -19.11
N ILE A 292 10.73 2.91 -20.24
CA ILE A 292 10.92 2.14 -21.47
C ILE A 292 11.41 3.09 -22.55
N ILE A 293 12.61 2.83 -23.10
CA ILE A 293 13.22 3.66 -24.15
C ILE A 293 12.32 3.65 -25.41
N GLU A 294 12.15 4.82 -26.05
CA GLU A 294 11.28 5.04 -27.22
C GLU A 294 11.44 4.00 -28.34
N SER A 295 12.68 3.53 -28.58
CA SER A 295 12.95 2.52 -29.62
C SER A 295 12.18 1.22 -29.41
N LYS A 296 11.94 0.82 -28.15
CA LYS A 296 11.14 -0.36 -27.78
C LYS A 296 9.63 -0.11 -27.82
N GLN A 297 9.20 1.15 -27.90
CA GLN A 297 7.78 1.53 -27.99
C GLN A 297 7.29 1.57 -29.45
N SER A 298 8.20 1.46 -30.43
CA SER A 298 7.88 1.58 -31.86
C SER A 298 6.77 0.63 -32.32
N ALA A 299 6.74 -0.59 -31.76
CA ALA A 299 5.73 -1.61 -32.03
C ALA A 299 4.41 -1.46 -31.25
N TRP A 300 4.29 -0.48 -30.35
CA TRP A 300 3.07 -0.29 -29.55
C TRP A 300 1.94 0.34 -30.35
N SER A 301 0.71 -0.03 -30.00
CA SER A 301 -0.49 0.65 -30.47
C SER A 301 -0.50 2.12 -30.02
N GLU A 302 -1.18 2.97 -30.78
CA GLU A 302 -1.35 4.38 -30.43
C GLU A 302 -2.00 4.54 -29.04
N ARG A 303 -2.96 3.68 -28.73
CA ARG A 303 -3.66 3.68 -27.44
C ARG A 303 -2.72 3.36 -26.28
N LYS A 304 -1.84 2.36 -26.43
CA LYS A 304 -0.85 2.03 -25.41
C LYS A 304 0.14 3.17 -25.20
N LYS A 305 0.62 3.79 -26.28
CA LYS A 305 1.51 4.96 -26.22
C LYS A 305 0.88 6.13 -25.47
N GLN A 306 -0.36 6.48 -25.81
CA GLN A 306 -1.08 7.57 -25.14
C GLN A 306 -1.27 7.31 -23.64
N THR A 307 -1.62 6.08 -23.28
CA THR A 307 -1.79 5.69 -21.87
C THR A 307 -0.46 5.72 -21.11
N TYR A 308 0.61 5.19 -21.71
CA TYR A 308 1.95 5.22 -21.13
C TYR A 308 2.44 6.66 -20.92
N LEU A 309 2.26 7.54 -21.91
CA LEU A 309 2.60 8.96 -21.80
C LEU A 309 1.81 9.68 -20.69
N ALA A 310 0.56 9.28 -20.44
CA ALA A 310 -0.20 9.81 -19.30
C ALA A 310 0.42 9.41 -17.96
N PHE A 311 0.86 8.16 -17.81
CA PHE A 311 1.60 7.71 -16.63
C PHE A 311 2.97 8.38 -16.50
N ASP A 312 3.68 8.60 -17.60
CA ASP A 312 4.97 9.29 -17.62
C ASP A 312 4.86 10.72 -17.11
N ARG A 313 3.81 11.45 -17.53
CA ARG A 313 3.52 12.78 -16.99
C ARG A 313 3.24 12.74 -15.49
N LEU A 314 2.46 11.77 -15.01
CA LEU A 314 2.23 11.59 -13.57
C LEU A 314 3.53 11.28 -12.82
N SER A 315 4.45 10.51 -13.42
CA SER A 315 5.73 10.17 -12.80
C SER A 315 6.64 11.37 -12.53
N SER A 316 6.44 12.47 -13.27
CA SER A 316 7.17 13.73 -13.05
C SER A 316 6.78 14.42 -11.74
N SER A 317 5.52 14.27 -11.31
CA SER A 317 5.00 14.81 -10.04
C SER A 317 5.06 13.78 -8.90
N TYR A 318 5.02 12.48 -9.24
CA TYR A 318 4.91 11.37 -8.30
C TYR A 318 5.92 10.28 -8.64
N SER A 319 7.06 10.30 -7.94
CA SER A 319 8.25 9.48 -8.24
C SER A 319 8.01 7.97 -8.30
N TYR A 320 7.00 7.46 -7.60
CA TYR A 320 6.77 6.02 -7.45
C TYR A 320 6.06 5.35 -8.64
N PHE A 321 5.64 6.08 -9.67
CA PHE A 321 4.89 5.49 -10.80
C PHE A 321 5.72 4.55 -11.68
N PHE A 322 7.01 4.84 -11.89
CA PHE A 322 7.87 4.06 -12.79
C PHE A 322 9.06 3.40 -12.09
N THR A 323 8.84 2.98 -10.84
CA THR A 323 9.82 2.21 -10.06
C THR A 323 9.47 0.72 -10.14
N GLU A 324 10.39 -0.09 -10.67
CA GLU A 324 10.34 -1.54 -10.56
C GLU A 324 11.00 -1.93 -9.21
N ASP A 325 10.17 -2.00 -8.17
CA ASP A 325 10.57 -2.27 -6.79
C ASP A 325 9.80 -3.46 -6.20
N ASP A 326 10.23 -3.91 -5.02
CA ASP A 326 9.56 -5.01 -4.31
C ASP A 326 8.11 -4.68 -3.96
N TRP A 327 7.76 -3.40 -3.82
CA TRP A 327 6.37 -2.96 -3.62
C TRP A 327 5.50 -3.31 -4.82
N CYS A 328 5.97 -3.05 -6.04
CA CYS A 328 5.28 -3.42 -7.27
C CYS A 328 5.01 -4.94 -7.32
N LEU A 329 6.00 -5.75 -6.94
CA LEU A 329 5.87 -7.22 -6.91
C LEU A 329 4.82 -7.68 -5.89
N GLU A 330 4.85 -7.17 -4.66
CA GLU A 330 3.91 -7.59 -3.62
C GLU A 330 2.48 -7.11 -3.90
N PHE A 331 2.31 -5.90 -4.43
CA PHE A 331 0.98 -5.43 -4.87
C PHE A 331 0.47 -6.21 -6.09
N ARG A 332 1.34 -6.57 -7.03
CA ARG A 332 0.98 -7.47 -8.13
C ARG A 332 0.43 -8.79 -7.61
N LYS A 333 1.13 -9.44 -6.67
CA LYS A 333 0.66 -10.69 -6.03
C LYS A 333 -0.70 -10.52 -5.37
N TRP A 334 -0.93 -9.40 -4.68
CA TRP A 334 -2.23 -9.11 -4.06
C TRP A 334 -3.35 -9.03 -5.09
N PHE A 335 -3.15 -8.28 -6.18
CA PHE A 335 -4.17 -8.10 -7.23
C PHE A 335 -4.39 -9.35 -8.07
N GLU A 336 -3.33 -10.13 -8.31
CA GLU A 336 -3.40 -11.42 -9.01
C GLU A 336 -3.89 -12.57 -8.11
N GLN A 337 -4.12 -12.31 -6.82
CA GLN A 337 -4.55 -13.28 -5.81
C GLN A 337 -3.60 -14.49 -5.73
N SER A 338 -2.29 -14.20 -5.75
CA SER A 338 -1.26 -15.24 -5.66
C SER A 338 -1.23 -15.90 -4.28
N ASP A 339 -1.06 -17.22 -4.24
CA ASP A 339 -1.03 -18.02 -3.00
C ASP A 339 0.18 -17.67 -2.09
N ASP A 340 1.24 -17.07 -2.65
CA ASP A 340 2.46 -16.67 -1.94
C ASP A 340 2.39 -15.24 -1.35
N PHE A 341 1.27 -14.53 -1.53
CA PHE A 341 1.11 -13.19 -0.99
C PHE A 341 1.02 -13.19 0.54
N SER A 342 1.82 -12.33 1.19
CA SER A 342 1.71 -12.07 2.62
C SER A 342 1.92 -10.59 2.92
N ASN A 343 1.04 -10.03 3.75
CA ASN A 343 1.18 -8.67 4.28
C ASN A 343 2.50 -8.47 5.05
N GLU A 344 3.14 -9.54 5.55
CA GLU A 344 4.43 -9.44 6.25
C GLU A 344 5.53 -8.84 5.38
N ASN A 345 5.54 -9.13 4.07
CA ASN A 345 6.54 -8.55 3.16
C ASN A 345 6.31 -7.06 2.96
N LEU A 346 5.05 -6.66 2.77
CA LEU A 346 4.68 -5.24 2.69
C LEU A 346 5.06 -4.50 3.97
N ILE A 347 4.82 -5.09 5.15
CA ILE A 347 5.23 -4.50 6.43
C ILE A 347 6.75 -4.34 6.51
N LYS A 348 7.53 -5.35 6.08
CA LYS A 348 8.99 -5.29 6.07
C LYS A 348 9.51 -4.19 5.13
N LEU A 349 8.93 -4.08 3.93
CA LEU A 349 9.27 -3.01 2.98
C LEU A 349 8.94 -1.64 3.57
N ALA A 350 7.78 -1.51 4.20
CA ALA A 350 7.33 -0.27 4.82
C ALA A 350 8.23 0.18 5.98
N GLN A 351 8.66 -0.77 6.82
CA GLN A 351 9.63 -0.52 7.88
C GLN A 351 11.01 -0.13 7.33
N SER A 352 11.47 -0.80 6.27
CA SER A 352 12.73 -0.46 5.60
C SER A 352 12.71 0.96 5.05
N GLU A 353 11.60 1.37 4.44
CA GLU A 353 11.43 2.72 3.90
C GLU A 353 11.43 3.78 5.02
N LEU A 354 10.69 3.53 6.11
CA LEU A 354 10.70 4.42 7.28
C LEU A 354 12.12 4.59 7.86
N ILE A 355 12.90 3.51 7.92
CA ILE A 355 14.29 3.55 8.37
C ILE A 355 15.14 4.38 7.40
N SER A 356 14.98 4.17 6.09
CA SER A 356 15.67 4.93 5.04
C SER A 356 15.37 6.43 5.14
N ASP A 357 14.10 6.80 5.24
CA ASP A 357 13.66 8.18 5.40
C ASP A 357 14.19 8.83 6.68
N SER A 358 14.16 8.09 7.79
CA SER A 358 14.72 8.56 9.07
C SER A 358 16.22 8.80 8.96
N ASN A 359 16.93 7.89 8.30
CA ASN A 359 18.37 8.01 8.07
C ASN A 359 18.71 9.19 7.15
N ASN A 360 17.93 9.41 6.08
CA ASN A 360 18.11 10.54 5.18
C ASN A 360 17.83 11.87 5.88
N LYS A 361 16.76 11.98 6.67
CA LYS A 361 16.48 13.17 7.51
C LYS A 361 17.61 13.48 8.48
N LEU A 362 18.27 12.47 9.05
CA LEU A 362 19.44 12.67 9.90
C LEU A 362 20.64 13.20 9.11
N ARG A 363 20.89 12.69 7.90
CA ARG A 363 21.93 13.21 6.99
C ARG A 363 21.63 14.63 6.55
N ASP A 364 20.39 14.96 6.24
CA ASP A 364 19.96 16.31 5.86
C ASP A 364 20.14 17.29 7.02
N LYS A 365 19.78 16.89 8.25
CA LYS A 365 20.06 17.69 9.45
C LYS A 365 21.56 17.94 9.64
N LEU A 366 22.38 16.92 9.41
CA LEU A 366 23.84 17.07 9.50
C LEU A 366 24.36 18.02 8.42
N SER A 367 23.88 17.90 7.18
CA SER A 367 24.22 18.81 6.08
C SER A 367 23.81 20.24 6.39
N ALA A 368 22.58 20.45 6.88
CA ALA A 368 22.08 21.77 7.25
C ALA A 368 22.91 22.43 8.36
N LEU A 369 23.46 21.65 9.30
CA LEU A 369 24.38 22.16 10.31
C LEU A 369 25.73 22.57 9.70
N PHE A 370 26.25 21.83 8.71
CA PHE A 370 27.42 22.27 7.96
C PHE A 370 27.13 23.55 7.16
N ASP A 371 25.97 23.65 6.53
CA ASP A 371 25.54 24.86 5.83
C ASP A 371 25.40 26.05 6.80
N GLU A 372 24.85 25.83 8.00
CA GLU A 372 24.73 26.84 9.06
C GLU A 372 26.11 27.37 9.47
N ARG A 373 27.09 26.49 9.64
CA ARG A 373 28.49 26.84 9.92
C ARG A 373 29.11 27.62 8.77
N ASP A 374 29.04 27.08 7.56
CA ASP A 374 29.76 27.59 6.39
C ASP A 374 29.15 28.88 5.83
N ASN A 375 27.87 29.14 6.11
CA ASN A 375 27.18 30.39 5.78
C ASN A 375 27.18 31.43 6.93
N TYR A 376 27.98 31.22 7.98
CA TYR A 376 28.12 32.14 9.12
C TYR A 376 26.80 32.39 9.89
N GLN A 377 25.96 31.37 10.01
CA GLN A 377 24.62 31.42 10.64
C GLN A 377 24.53 30.63 11.95
N ALA A 378 25.66 30.17 12.50
CA ALA A 378 25.70 29.35 13.71
C ALA A 378 25.06 30.05 14.92
N SER A 379 24.06 29.41 15.54
CA SER A 379 23.47 29.86 16.81
C SER A 379 24.25 29.39 18.04
N ASP A 380 23.95 29.95 19.21
CA ASP A 380 24.64 29.63 20.48
C ASP A 380 24.61 28.12 20.85
N ASP A 381 23.57 27.39 20.44
CA ASP A 381 23.41 25.95 20.69
C ASP A 381 23.96 25.05 19.55
N PHE A 382 24.61 25.65 18.54
CA PHE A 382 25.11 24.95 17.35
C PHE A 382 25.94 23.71 17.69
N ILE A 383 26.91 23.83 18.60
CA ILE A 383 27.81 22.73 18.97
C ILE A 383 27.04 21.58 19.63
N ASP A 384 26.07 21.86 20.49
CA ASP A 384 25.27 20.81 21.14
C ASP A 384 24.38 20.09 20.13
N ARG A 385 23.79 20.83 19.18
CA ARG A 385 23.03 20.26 18.06
C ARG A 385 23.92 19.39 17.18
N LEU A 386 25.10 19.89 16.79
CA LEU A 386 26.08 19.13 15.99
C LEU A 386 26.53 17.86 16.70
N TYR A 387 26.79 17.92 18.01
CA TYR A 387 27.21 16.73 18.77
C TYR A 387 26.11 15.68 18.86
N SER A 388 24.86 16.11 19.12
CA SER A 388 23.71 15.20 19.15
C SER A 388 23.47 14.53 17.80
N VAL A 389 23.45 15.29 16.70
CA VAL A 389 23.20 14.77 15.36
C VAL A 389 24.34 13.89 14.87
N SER A 390 25.60 14.31 15.04
CA SER A 390 26.77 13.51 14.63
C SER A 390 26.84 12.15 15.33
N CYS A 391 26.47 12.07 16.61
CA CYS A 391 26.34 10.78 17.31
C CYS A 391 25.27 9.87 16.69
N GLN A 392 24.14 10.41 16.25
CA GLN A 392 23.07 9.65 15.59
C GLN A 392 23.46 9.22 14.18
N CYS A 393 24.36 9.96 13.53
CA CYS A 393 24.85 9.67 12.18
C CYS A 393 25.95 8.60 12.11
N ILE A 394 26.40 8.04 13.23
CA ILE A 394 27.42 6.98 13.23
C ILE A 394 26.90 5.74 12.51
N GLY A 395 27.60 5.32 11.45
CA GLY A 395 27.18 4.24 10.57
C GLY A 395 26.08 4.58 9.57
N LEU A 396 25.61 5.82 9.56
CA LEU A 396 24.72 6.38 8.53
C LEU A 396 25.47 7.30 7.58
N SER A 397 26.33 8.19 8.11
CA SER A 397 27.13 9.13 7.32
C SER A 397 28.52 8.56 6.98
N SER A 398 29.23 9.22 6.06
CA SER A 398 30.57 8.78 5.69
C SER A 398 31.56 9.03 6.83
N LEU A 399 32.67 8.27 6.86
CA LEU A 399 33.76 8.52 7.81
C LEU A 399 34.36 9.93 7.64
N LEU A 400 34.28 10.50 6.43
CA LEU A 400 34.71 11.88 6.16
C LEU A 400 33.81 12.89 6.87
N ASP A 401 32.49 12.73 6.79
CA ASP A 401 31.54 13.63 7.46
C ASP A 401 31.72 13.59 8.98
N LEU A 402 31.90 12.38 9.54
CA LEU A 402 32.16 12.20 10.96
C LEU A 402 33.49 12.83 11.37
N ARG A 403 34.53 12.74 10.53
CA ARG A 403 35.80 13.44 10.74
C ARG A 403 35.64 14.95 10.69
N ALA A 404 34.85 15.47 9.76
CA ALA A 404 34.56 16.89 9.67
C ALA A 404 33.84 17.42 10.93
N CYS A 405 32.94 16.62 11.53
CA CYS A 405 32.33 16.94 12.82
C CYS A 405 33.38 17.03 13.94
N ILE A 406 34.26 16.03 14.06
CA ILE A 406 35.34 16.00 15.06
C ILE A 406 36.25 17.23 14.92
N ASN A 407 36.64 17.55 13.69
CA ASN A 407 37.46 18.74 13.42
C ASN A 407 36.72 20.02 13.83
N THR A 408 35.44 20.13 13.51
CA THR A 408 34.62 21.28 13.93
C THR A 408 34.60 21.43 15.45
N PHE A 409 34.47 20.34 16.22
CA PHE A 409 34.55 20.43 17.68
C PHE A 409 35.93 20.90 18.16
N ASN A 410 37.01 20.45 17.54
CA ASN A 410 38.36 20.90 17.89
C ASN A 410 38.56 22.40 17.56
N ASP A 411 38.06 22.86 16.41
CA ASP A 411 38.16 24.26 15.99
C ASP A 411 37.38 25.20 16.93
N PHE A 412 36.33 24.70 17.57
CA PHE A 412 35.54 25.40 18.59
C PHE A 412 36.02 25.16 20.03
N GLU A 413 37.21 24.55 20.21
CA GLU A 413 37.81 24.23 21.52
C GLU A 413 36.97 23.27 22.40
N GLU A 414 36.05 22.52 21.80
CA GLU A 414 35.15 21.54 22.45
C GLU A 414 35.77 20.13 22.47
N PHE A 415 36.98 20.03 23.02
CA PHE A 415 37.83 18.84 22.94
C PHE A 415 37.20 17.56 23.54
N GLU A 416 36.41 17.69 24.60
CA GLU A 416 35.73 16.55 25.23
C GLU A 416 34.68 15.92 24.28
N LYS A 417 33.89 16.75 23.59
CA LYS A 417 32.92 16.29 22.59
C LYS A 417 33.61 15.66 21.38
N ALA A 418 34.72 16.27 20.92
CA ALA A 418 35.54 15.73 19.84
C ALA A 418 36.03 14.31 20.17
N LYS A 419 36.66 14.14 21.34
CA LYS A 419 37.20 12.87 21.82
C LYS A 419 36.11 11.81 22.03
N LEU A 420 34.97 12.22 22.59
CA LEU A 420 33.85 11.30 22.85
C LEU A 420 33.21 10.82 21.53
N LEU A 421 33.04 11.70 20.54
CA LEU A 421 32.57 11.30 19.23
C LEU A 421 33.58 10.36 18.54
N GLU A 422 34.87 10.71 18.54
CA GLU A 422 35.92 9.87 17.95
C GLU A 422 35.91 8.46 18.55
N SER A 423 35.82 8.35 19.89
CA SER A 423 35.75 7.07 20.60
C SER A 423 34.54 6.23 20.18
N LYS A 424 33.37 6.86 19.99
CA LYS A 424 32.16 6.17 19.51
C LYS A 424 32.31 5.69 18.07
N VAL A 425 32.95 6.50 17.20
CA VAL A 425 33.19 6.11 15.80
C VAL A 425 34.18 4.95 15.73
N VAL A 426 35.27 4.99 16.50
CA VAL A 426 36.25 3.90 16.57
C VAL A 426 35.59 2.61 17.05
N PHE A 427 34.82 2.65 18.15
CA PHE A 427 34.08 1.49 18.63
C PHE A 427 33.18 0.87 17.55
N TRP A 428 32.43 1.70 16.81
CA TRP A 428 31.59 1.23 15.71
C TRP A 428 32.40 0.60 14.56
N ILE A 429 33.57 1.16 14.22
CA ILE A 429 34.49 0.58 13.23
C ILE A 429 34.94 -0.81 13.66
N GLU A 430 35.35 -0.97 14.92
CA GLU A 430 35.78 -2.26 15.48
C GLU A 430 34.65 -3.30 15.42
N GLU A 431 33.43 -2.93 15.83
CA GLU A 431 32.26 -3.80 15.72
C GLU A 431 31.99 -4.25 14.28
N LYS A 432 32.10 -3.34 13.30
CA LYS A 432 31.89 -3.67 11.89
C LYS A 432 33.00 -4.57 11.33
N LEU A 433 34.27 -4.29 11.67
CA LEU A 433 35.40 -5.11 11.26
C LEU A 433 35.34 -6.52 11.87
N SER A 434 34.84 -6.66 13.10
CA SER A 434 34.65 -7.97 13.75
C SER A 434 33.67 -8.90 13.04
N LYS A 435 32.77 -8.35 12.22
CA LYS A 435 31.75 -9.09 11.46
C LYS A 435 32.14 -9.28 10.00
N ASN A 436 32.97 -8.39 9.46
CA ASN A 436 33.43 -8.42 8.09
C ASN A 436 34.75 -7.65 7.97
N ARG A 437 35.86 -8.37 7.81
CA ARG A 437 37.20 -7.78 7.65
C ARG A 437 37.29 -6.77 6.49
N ASN A 438 36.45 -6.91 5.47
CA ASN A 438 36.45 -6.04 4.29
C ASN A 438 35.47 -4.86 4.40
N ALA A 439 34.80 -4.65 5.54
CA ALA A 439 33.76 -3.62 5.70
C ALA A 439 34.18 -2.21 5.23
N PHE A 440 35.46 -1.86 5.40
CA PHE A 440 36.02 -0.55 5.03
C PHE A 440 37.01 -0.59 3.88
N LYS A 441 37.09 -1.68 3.10
CA LYS A 441 38.05 -1.83 2.00
C LYS A 441 37.94 -0.72 0.93
N ARG A 442 36.77 -0.11 0.80
CA ARG A 442 36.47 0.99 -0.14
C ARG A 442 36.27 2.34 0.56
N SER A 443 36.53 2.48 1.87
CA SER A 443 36.30 3.74 2.59
C SER A 443 37.14 4.91 2.07
N ARG A 444 38.28 4.61 1.43
CA ARG A 444 39.20 5.60 0.85
C ARG A 444 38.82 6.11 -0.55
N VAL A 445 37.77 5.56 -1.18
CA VAL A 445 37.40 5.92 -2.56
C VAL A 445 37.08 7.42 -2.69
N PHE A 446 36.60 8.05 -1.62
CA PHE A 446 36.19 9.46 -1.61
C PHE A 446 37.15 10.38 -0.83
N GLY A 447 38.30 9.88 -0.34
CA GLY A 447 39.30 10.67 0.37
C GLY A 447 39.90 9.99 1.62
N ILE A 448 40.84 10.69 2.26
CA ILE A 448 41.45 10.28 3.54
C ILE A 448 40.57 10.77 4.68
N HIS A 449 40.09 9.86 5.53
CA HIS A 449 39.11 10.16 6.58
C HIS A 449 39.70 10.22 8.00
N GLY A 450 40.99 9.93 8.17
CA GLY A 450 41.70 10.03 9.44
C GLY A 450 41.42 8.91 10.45
N PHE A 451 40.75 7.83 10.03
CA PHE A 451 40.52 6.62 10.84
C PHE A 451 41.32 5.42 10.32
N GLU A 452 42.20 5.64 9.35
CA GLU A 452 42.97 4.61 8.67
C GLU A 452 43.85 3.84 9.65
N ASP A 453 44.52 4.53 10.57
CA ASP A 453 45.43 3.92 11.53
C ASP A 453 44.67 3.02 12.50
N PHE A 454 43.51 3.47 13.02
CA PHE A 454 42.64 2.63 13.85
C PHE A 454 42.18 1.35 13.13
N ILE A 455 41.79 1.47 11.85
CA ILE A 455 41.40 0.31 11.03
C ILE A 455 42.58 -0.64 10.84
N GLN A 456 43.77 -0.11 10.50
CA GLN A 456 44.96 -0.94 10.28
C GLN A 456 45.41 -1.62 11.58
N ASP A 457 45.47 -0.89 12.69
CA ASP A 457 45.87 -1.40 13.99
C ASP A 457 44.93 -2.52 14.45
N PHE A 458 43.61 -2.33 14.29
CA PHE A 458 42.63 -3.37 14.61
C PHE A 458 42.86 -4.64 13.76
N LEU A 459 43.11 -4.48 12.46
CA LEU A 459 43.36 -5.60 11.54
C LEU A 459 44.70 -6.31 11.81
N ILE A 460 45.72 -5.58 12.26
CA ILE A 460 47.03 -6.12 12.66
C ILE A 460 46.91 -6.90 13.97
N GLN A 461 46.18 -6.36 14.95
CA GLN A 461 45.93 -7.01 16.24
C GLN A 461 45.02 -8.24 16.11
N ASN A 462 44.21 -8.31 15.05
CA ASN A 462 43.28 -9.40 14.79
C ASN A 462 43.57 -10.14 13.45
N PRO A 463 44.73 -10.79 13.29
CA PRO A 463 45.20 -11.32 12.00
C PRO A 463 44.37 -12.52 11.47
N ASN A 464 43.65 -13.20 12.36
CA ASN A 464 42.89 -14.43 12.11
C ASN A 464 41.37 -14.23 11.95
N LEU A 465 40.91 -12.98 12.00
CA LEU A 465 39.51 -12.63 11.76
C LEU A 465 39.16 -13.01 10.30
N ASP A 466 38.14 -13.88 10.14
CA ASP A 466 37.64 -14.47 8.89
C ASP A 466 38.50 -15.55 8.18
N LEU A 467 39.32 -16.36 8.88
CA LEU A 467 39.86 -17.58 8.23
C LEU A 467 38.72 -18.59 7.95
N PRO A 468 38.63 -19.16 6.73
CA PRO A 468 37.69 -20.25 6.46
C PRO A 468 37.87 -21.38 7.46
N SER A 469 36.77 -22.04 7.85
CA SER A 469 36.86 -23.20 8.74
C SER A 469 37.77 -24.27 8.11
N LEU A 470 38.46 -25.08 8.93
CA LEU A 470 39.42 -26.07 8.41
C LEU A 470 38.77 -27.02 7.39
N LYS A 471 37.51 -27.40 7.59
CA LYS A 471 36.76 -28.24 6.65
C LYS A 471 36.48 -27.55 5.31
N ASP A 472 36.16 -26.25 5.32
CA ASP A 472 35.90 -25.48 4.09
C ASP A 472 37.20 -25.24 3.33
N ALA A 473 38.28 -24.93 4.04
CA ALA A 473 39.61 -24.79 3.47
C ALA A 473 40.11 -26.11 2.84
N MET A 474 39.88 -27.25 3.50
CA MET A 474 40.20 -28.59 2.97
C MET A 474 39.39 -28.92 1.72
N TYR A 475 38.09 -28.64 1.72
CA TYR A 475 37.22 -28.85 0.56
C TYR A 475 37.65 -27.97 -0.62
N ASN A 476 37.84 -26.67 -0.37
CA ASN A 476 38.22 -25.72 -1.40
C ASN A 476 39.60 -26.03 -1.99
N LYS A 477 40.60 -26.39 -1.18
CA LYS A 477 41.95 -26.64 -1.69
C LYS A 477 42.05 -27.87 -2.59
N TYR A 478 41.33 -28.94 -2.26
CA TYR A 478 41.56 -30.26 -2.85
C TYR A 478 40.41 -30.78 -3.72
N ILE A 479 39.23 -30.17 -3.64
CA ILE A 479 38.02 -30.62 -4.35
C ILE A 479 37.40 -29.49 -5.19
N ASN A 480 37.55 -28.23 -4.77
CA ASN A 480 36.97 -27.06 -5.46
C ASN A 480 38.04 -26.01 -5.80
N VAL A 481 37.64 -24.77 -6.12
CA VAL A 481 38.52 -23.62 -6.28
C VAL A 481 38.85 -23.02 -4.90
N TYR A 482 40.13 -22.69 -4.66
CA TYR A 482 40.61 -22.13 -3.39
C TYR A 482 41.20 -20.73 -3.54
N SER A 483 41.25 -20.02 -2.40
CA SER A 483 41.87 -18.71 -2.23
C SER A 483 43.11 -18.77 -1.33
N ASP A 484 43.87 -17.68 -1.28
CA ASP A 484 45.01 -17.54 -0.37
C ASP A 484 44.61 -17.62 1.12
N LEU A 485 43.35 -17.30 1.45
CA LEU A 485 42.81 -17.42 2.81
C LEU A 485 42.60 -18.88 3.21
N ASP A 486 42.19 -19.75 2.27
CA ASP A 486 42.08 -21.20 2.51
C ASP A 486 43.47 -21.80 2.78
N ILE A 487 44.49 -21.37 2.02
CA ILE A 487 45.89 -21.79 2.26
C ILE A 487 46.36 -21.34 3.65
N LYS A 488 46.05 -20.10 4.04
CA LYS A 488 46.43 -19.56 5.35
C LYS A 488 45.75 -20.35 6.47
N SER A 489 44.46 -20.68 6.33
CA SER A 489 43.72 -21.51 7.29
C SER A 489 44.38 -22.89 7.47
N LEU A 490 44.70 -23.57 6.36
CA LEU A 490 45.39 -24.87 6.37
C LEU A 490 46.76 -24.81 7.04
N ASN A 491 47.56 -23.78 6.76
CA ASN A 491 48.90 -23.62 7.33
C ASN A 491 48.88 -23.23 8.82
N THR A 492 47.79 -22.65 9.30
CA THR A 492 47.59 -22.34 10.72
C THR A 492 46.89 -23.45 11.52
N ALA A 493 46.45 -24.52 10.86
CA ALA A 493 45.75 -25.62 11.50
C ALA A 493 46.62 -26.29 12.57
N ASN A 494 46.07 -26.41 13.78
CA ASN A 494 46.71 -27.05 14.92
C ASN A 494 46.24 -28.51 15.08
N LYS A 495 46.88 -29.27 15.97
CA LYS A 495 46.58 -30.68 16.22
C LYS A 495 45.11 -30.95 16.58
N GLU A 496 44.51 -30.10 17.40
CA GLU A 496 43.11 -30.25 17.83
C GLU A 496 42.13 -30.06 16.67
N SER A 497 42.32 -29.00 15.87
CA SER A 497 41.50 -28.75 14.68
C SER A 497 41.61 -29.88 13.64
N LEU A 498 42.81 -30.43 13.44
CA LEU A 498 43.05 -31.59 12.58
C LEU A 498 42.37 -32.84 13.12
N TYR A 499 42.43 -33.09 14.43
CA TYR A 499 41.72 -34.21 15.07
C TYR A 499 40.20 -34.10 14.83
N GLN A 500 39.63 -32.92 15.07
CA GLN A 500 38.21 -32.65 14.88
C GLN A 500 37.79 -32.83 13.43
N PHE A 501 38.59 -32.34 12.47
CA PHE A 501 38.31 -32.54 11.05
C PHE A 501 38.30 -34.03 10.68
N ILE A 502 39.34 -34.78 11.06
CA ILE A 502 39.53 -36.18 10.65
C ILE A 502 38.43 -37.10 11.19
N PHE A 503 38.05 -36.92 12.46
CA PHE A 503 37.16 -37.86 13.15
C PHE A 503 35.73 -37.39 13.29
N THR A 504 35.46 -36.10 13.08
CA THR A 504 34.12 -35.53 13.21
C THR A 504 33.64 -34.92 11.91
N ASP A 505 34.32 -33.88 11.41
CA ASP A 505 33.78 -33.06 10.33
C ASP A 505 33.79 -33.79 8.99
N PHE A 506 34.86 -34.52 8.67
CA PHE A 506 35.00 -35.29 7.43
C PHE A 506 33.90 -36.35 7.28
N GLN A 507 33.48 -36.98 8.39
CA GLN A 507 32.45 -38.03 8.36
C GLN A 507 31.03 -37.47 8.23
N LYS A 508 30.80 -36.24 8.68
CA LYS A 508 29.47 -35.61 8.71
C LYS A 508 29.18 -34.76 7.48
N ASP A 509 30.20 -34.36 6.74
CA ASP A 509 30.08 -33.41 5.64
C ASP A 509 30.02 -34.16 4.29
N GLU A 510 28.82 -34.18 3.69
CA GLU A 510 28.50 -34.92 2.46
C GLU A 510 29.37 -34.51 1.25
N ARG A 511 30.00 -33.34 1.31
CA ARG A 511 30.93 -32.87 0.27
C ARG A 511 32.15 -33.76 0.08
N PHE A 512 32.50 -34.58 1.07
CA PHE A 512 33.64 -35.51 1.03
C PHE A 512 33.27 -36.94 0.61
N ILE A 513 32.01 -37.21 0.22
CA ILE A 513 31.49 -38.57 0.00
C ILE A 513 32.27 -39.39 -1.04
N ASN A 514 32.88 -38.72 -2.03
CA ASN A 514 33.66 -39.35 -3.10
C ASN A 514 35.19 -39.27 -2.88
N THR A 515 35.64 -38.94 -1.67
CA THR A 515 37.08 -38.84 -1.35
C THR A 515 37.45 -39.65 -0.11
N ARG A 516 38.76 -39.80 0.13
CA ARG A 516 39.28 -40.42 1.35
C ARG A 516 40.09 -39.41 2.14
N VAL A 517 39.85 -39.34 3.45
CA VAL A 517 40.54 -38.39 4.34
C VAL A 517 42.06 -38.47 4.23
N HIS A 518 42.59 -39.66 3.97
CA HIS A 518 44.02 -39.89 3.77
C HIS A 518 44.60 -39.06 2.60
N HIS A 519 43.91 -38.96 1.46
CA HIS A 519 44.38 -38.20 0.30
C HIS A 519 44.44 -36.69 0.58
N LEU A 520 43.52 -36.19 1.40
CA LEU A 520 43.50 -34.79 1.80
C LEU A 520 44.65 -34.48 2.77
N ILE A 521 44.86 -35.36 3.75
CA ILE A 521 45.90 -35.20 4.78
C ILE A 521 47.30 -35.30 4.19
N SER A 522 47.54 -36.25 3.28
CA SER A 522 48.88 -36.50 2.77
C SER A 522 49.40 -35.34 1.92
N SER A 523 48.49 -34.55 1.35
CA SER A 523 48.77 -33.33 0.60
C SER A 523 49.04 -32.09 1.48
N LEU A 524 48.85 -32.16 2.81
CA LEU A 524 49.09 -31.04 3.72
C LEU A 524 50.57 -30.68 3.85
N ALA A 525 50.84 -29.45 4.28
CA ALA A 525 52.20 -29.01 4.59
C ALA A 525 52.85 -29.88 5.68
N TYR A 526 54.18 -29.92 5.67
CA TYR A 526 54.98 -30.85 6.49
C TYR A 526 54.63 -30.79 7.99
N GLN A 527 54.47 -29.59 8.53
CA GLN A 527 54.14 -29.37 9.94
C GLN A 527 52.78 -29.97 10.31
N GLN A 528 51.74 -29.73 9.52
CA GLN A 528 50.40 -30.28 9.75
C GLN A 528 50.41 -31.82 9.66
N ARG A 529 51.20 -32.40 8.74
CA ARG A 529 51.36 -33.87 8.68
C ARG A 529 52.04 -34.45 9.92
N GLN A 530 52.98 -33.72 10.54
CA GLN A 530 53.57 -34.18 11.82
C GLN A 530 52.51 -34.24 12.92
N PHE A 531 51.61 -33.26 13.00
CA PHE A 531 50.49 -33.31 13.95
C PHE A 531 49.58 -34.53 13.70
N VAL A 532 49.31 -34.89 12.44
CA VAL A 532 48.54 -36.11 12.16
C VAL A 532 49.29 -37.38 12.54
N ILE A 533 50.61 -37.44 12.31
CA ILE A 533 51.44 -38.57 12.76
C ILE A 533 51.40 -38.70 14.29
N GLU A 534 51.44 -37.59 15.02
CA GLU A 534 51.28 -37.62 16.49
C GLU A 534 49.91 -38.16 16.91
N ILE A 535 48.82 -37.68 16.30
CA ILE A 535 47.46 -38.19 16.55
C ILE A 535 47.39 -39.70 16.33
N LEU A 536 48.00 -40.20 15.25
CA LEU A 536 48.04 -41.63 14.95
C LEU A 536 48.90 -42.42 15.95
N LYS A 537 50.05 -41.88 16.38
CA LYS A 537 50.91 -42.50 17.41
C LYS A 537 50.20 -42.59 18.76
N GLU A 538 49.42 -41.58 19.13
CA GLU A 538 48.60 -41.61 20.35
C GLU A 538 47.55 -42.73 20.27
N ARG A 539 46.87 -42.88 19.13
CA ARG A 539 45.94 -44.01 18.92
C ARG A 539 46.65 -45.37 18.90
N ALA A 540 47.89 -45.44 18.45
CA ALA A 540 48.68 -46.67 18.42
C ALA A 540 48.94 -47.25 19.84
N GLN A 541 48.78 -46.46 20.90
CA GLN A 541 48.96 -46.90 22.28
C GLN A 541 47.71 -47.56 22.87
N VAL A 542 46.56 -47.52 22.18
CA VAL A 542 45.26 -47.95 22.73
C VAL A 542 45.07 -49.48 22.67
N SER A 543 45.55 -50.15 21.62
CA SER A 543 45.50 -51.62 21.52
C SER A 543 46.50 -52.16 20.49
N SER A 544 46.81 -53.46 20.53
CA SER A 544 47.70 -54.12 19.56
C SER A 544 47.18 -53.99 18.11
N SER A 545 45.87 -54.09 17.90
CA SER A 545 45.23 -53.89 16.59
C SER A 545 45.30 -52.43 16.12
N GLN A 546 45.05 -51.47 17.01
CA GLN A 546 45.19 -50.04 16.70
C GLN A 546 46.65 -49.66 16.42
N LYS A 547 47.61 -50.31 17.09
CA LYS A 547 49.05 -50.13 16.84
C LYS A 547 49.44 -50.53 15.43
N ILE A 548 48.98 -51.71 14.97
CA ILE A 548 49.25 -52.19 13.60
C ILE A 548 48.58 -51.26 12.57
N TYR A 549 47.33 -50.87 12.81
CA TYR A 549 46.57 -49.98 11.93
C TYR A 549 47.19 -48.58 11.82
N ALA A 550 47.54 -47.96 12.95
CA ALA A 550 48.17 -46.64 12.99
C ALA A 550 49.55 -46.66 12.32
N ASN A 551 50.36 -47.68 12.57
CA ASN A 551 51.67 -47.80 11.92
C ASN A 551 51.56 -47.96 10.40
N PHE A 552 50.55 -48.66 9.90
CA PHE A 552 50.27 -48.79 8.47
C PHE A 552 49.87 -47.44 7.83
N LEU A 553 49.07 -46.62 8.51
CA LEU A 553 48.71 -45.28 8.01
C LEU A 553 49.90 -44.31 8.09
N ILE A 554 50.71 -44.40 9.15
CA ILE A 554 51.93 -43.60 9.31
C ILE A 554 52.93 -43.93 8.20
N SER A 555 53.14 -45.21 7.86
CA SER A 555 54.06 -45.58 6.77
C SER A 555 53.60 -44.99 5.43
N LYS A 556 52.29 -45.01 5.13
CA LYS A 556 51.75 -44.38 3.92
C LYS A 556 51.94 -42.85 3.88
N LEU A 557 51.79 -42.17 5.02
CA LEU A 557 52.05 -40.73 5.11
C LEU A 557 53.53 -40.36 4.98
N ILE A 558 54.44 -41.32 5.20
CA ILE A 558 55.89 -41.13 5.10
C ILE A 558 56.42 -41.53 3.70
N ASP A 559 55.85 -42.55 3.06
CA ASP A 559 56.31 -43.08 1.76
C ASP A 559 55.95 -42.18 0.56
N GLU A 560 54.85 -41.41 0.62
CA GLU A 560 54.50 -40.41 -0.42
C GLU A 560 55.53 -39.27 -0.55
N LYS A 561 56.52 -39.22 0.35
CA LYS A 561 57.68 -38.30 0.29
C LYS A 561 58.66 -38.61 -0.85
N LYS A 562 58.46 -39.71 -1.60
CA LYS A 562 59.37 -40.14 -2.70
C LYS A 562 58.90 -39.80 -4.11
N GLU A 563 57.66 -39.34 -4.30
CA GLU A 563 57.10 -39.06 -5.65
C GLU A 563 56.61 -37.62 -5.85
N SER A 564 56.90 -36.67 -4.94
CA SER A 564 56.58 -35.25 -5.11
C SER A 564 57.83 -34.38 -5.29
#